data_AF-A0A0Q6RDN9-F1
#
_entry.id   AF-A0A0Q6RDN9-F1
#
_cell.length_a   1.000
_cell.length_b   1.000
_cell.length_c   1.000
_cell.angle_alpha   90.00
_cell.angle_beta   90.00
_cell.angle_gamma   90.00
#
_symmetry.space_group_name_H-M   'P 1'
#
loop_
_entity.id
_entity.type
_entity.pdbx_description
1 polymer ?
#
loop_
_entity_poly.entity_id
_entity_poly.type
_entity_poly.pdbx_seq_one_letter_code
_entity_poly.pdbx_strand_id
1 'polypeptide(L)'
;MGEYIKMPISVEAFQVDQILRSPEDDWSEFPSWLAQIYADGQMIISADGITLLTGPEDAKALRNDYIVRDANGLVGVYDEATFERDFMDARPPNEPE
;
A
#
# COMPACT_ATOMS: atom_id res chain seq x y z
N MET A 1 -24.88 8.92 26.33
CA MET A 1 -23.55 9.02 25.69
C MET A 1 -23.69 8.45 24.30
N GLY A 2 -23.29 9.21 23.29
CA GLY A 2 -23.19 8.73 21.91
C GLY A 2 -21.93 9.32 21.32
N GLU A 3 -20.98 8.46 20.98
CA GLU A 3 -19.67 8.81 20.43
C GLU A 3 -19.53 8.17 19.05
N TYR A 4 -19.58 8.99 18.00
CA TYR A 4 -19.23 8.64 16.61
C TYR A 4 -18.83 9.99 15.96
N ILE A 5 -17.81 10.14 15.11
CA ILE A 5 -17.46 9.44 13.86
C ILE A 5 -15.93 9.43 13.73
N LYS A 6 -15.32 8.31 13.30
CA LYS A 6 -13.93 8.28 12.81
C LYS A 6 -13.93 8.74 11.36
N MET A 7 -13.32 9.89 11.10
CA MET A 7 -13.18 10.49 9.77
C MET A 7 -12.51 9.50 8.80
N PRO A 8 -12.82 9.59 7.48
CA PRO A 8 -12.11 8.80 6.50
C PRO A 8 -10.63 9.19 6.54
N ILE A 9 -9.78 8.25 6.94
CA ILE A 9 -8.34 8.41 6.83
C ILE A 9 -8.02 8.04 5.38
N SER A 10 -7.62 9.02 4.58
CA SER A 10 -7.06 8.75 3.26
C SER A 10 -5.76 7.97 3.43
N VAL A 11 -5.65 6.87 2.70
CA VAL A 11 -4.44 6.07 2.62
C VAL A 11 -3.91 6.07 1.19
N GLU A 12 -2.60 5.92 1.05
CA GLU A 12 -1.98 5.63 -0.24
C GLU A 12 -1.84 4.11 -0.35
N ALA A 13 -2.35 3.51 -1.42
CA ALA A 13 -2.32 2.05 -1.61
C ALA A 13 -1.83 1.68 -3.01
N PHE A 14 -0.94 0.70 -3.08
CA PHE A 14 -0.41 0.16 -4.33
C PHE A 14 -0.53 -1.35 -4.32
N GLN A 15 -1.06 -1.90 -5.41
CA GLN A 15 -1.08 -3.34 -5.59
C GLN A 15 0.35 -3.83 -5.86
N VAL A 16 0.75 -4.92 -5.23
CA VAL A 16 2.09 -5.50 -5.36
C VAL A 16 2.44 -5.79 -6.82
N ASP A 17 1.50 -6.31 -7.60
CA ASP A 17 1.70 -6.58 -9.02
C ASP A 17 2.08 -5.32 -9.84
N GLN A 18 1.60 -4.13 -9.47
CA GLN A 18 2.03 -2.88 -10.13
C GLN A 18 3.51 -2.60 -9.87
N ILE A 19 3.95 -2.78 -8.61
CA ILE A 19 5.35 -2.57 -8.20
C ILE A 19 6.26 -3.60 -8.87
N LEU A 20 5.84 -4.86 -8.95
CA LEU A 20 6.62 -5.94 -9.58
C LEU A 20 6.73 -5.82 -11.10
N ARG A 21 5.81 -5.11 -11.75
CA ARG A 21 5.85 -4.87 -13.20
C ARG A 21 6.76 -3.72 -13.58
N SER A 22 7.08 -2.84 -12.64
CA SER A 22 7.98 -1.73 -12.90
C SER A 22 9.44 -2.19 -12.97
N PRO A 23 10.26 -1.56 -13.82
CA PRO A 23 11.71 -1.78 -13.80
C PRO A 23 12.30 -1.51 -12.42
N GLU A 24 13.28 -2.31 -11.98
CA GLU A 24 13.89 -2.22 -10.63
C GLU A 24 14.48 -0.83 -10.28
N ASP A 25 14.80 -0.01 -11.29
CA ASP A 25 15.34 1.35 -11.16
C ASP A 25 14.35 2.45 -11.59
N ASP A 26 13.14 2.11 -12.04
CA ASP A 26 12.14 3.10 -12.44
C ASP A 26 11.09 3.29 -11.35
N TRP A 27 11.36 4.25 -10.48
CA TRP A 27 10.49 4.66 -9.38
C TRP A 27 9.65 5.90 -9.70
N SER A 28 9.72 6.39 -10.94
CA SER A 28 9.13 7.68 -11.33
C SER A 28 7.60 7.67 -11.27
N GLU A 29 7.00 6.50 -11.43
CA GLU A 29 5.54 6.29 -11.36
C GLU A 29 5.03 6.03 -9.94
N PHE A 30 5.93 5.88 -8.96
CA PHE A 30 5.58 5.63 -7.57
C PHE A 30 5.81 6.84 -6.69
N PRO A 31 5.07 6.95 -5.57
CA PRO A 31 5.33 7.96 -4.58
C PRO A 31 6.70 7.76 -3.94
N SER A 32 7.34 8.88 -3.58
CA SER A 32 8.70 8.88 -3.05
C SER A 32 8.88 8.04 -1.79
N TRP A 33 7.83 7.83 -0.99
CA TRP A 33 7.90 6.98 0.20
C TRP A 33 8.15 5.52 -0.15
N LEU A 34 7.66 5.03 -1.29
CA LEU A 34 7.83 3.64 -1.70
C LEU A 34 9.29 3.38 -2.10
N ALA A 35 9.87 4.31 -2.86
CA ALA A 35 11.30 4.29 -3.19
C ALA A 35 12.17 4.44 -1.92
N GLN A 36 11.73 5.27 -0.96
CA GLN A 36 12.45 5.47 0.29
C GLN A 36 12.49 4.18 1.14
N ILE A 37 11.37 3.49 1.33
CA ILE A 37 11.38 2.23 2.11
C ILE A 37 12.21 1.12 1.43
N TYR A 38 12.30 1.12 0.10
CA TYR A 38 13.21 0.25 -0.63
C TYR A 38 14.66 0.62 -0.36
N ALA A 39 15.01 1.91 -0.50
CA ALA A 39 16.35 2.43 -0.30
C ALA A 39 16.86 2.26 1.14
N ASP A 40 15.98 2.38 2.14
CA ASP A 40 16.28 2.11 3.56
C ASP A 40 16.41 0.61 3.87
N GLY A 41 16.17 -0.27 2.89
CA GLY A 41 16.21 -1.73 3.07
C GLY A 41 15.03 -2.27 3.88
N GLN A 42 13.96 -1.49 4.04
CA GLN A 42 12.73 -1.90 4.73
C GLN A 42 11.77 -2.64 3.79
N MET A 43 12.11 -2.77 2.51
CA MET A 43 11.33 -3.49 1.51
C MET A 43 12.26 -4.35 0.66
N ILE A 44 11.94 -5.64 0.54
CA ILE A 44 12.63 -6.59 -0.35
C ILE A 44 11.66 -7.00 -1.44
N ILE A 45 12.04 -6.78 -2.69
CA ILE A 45 11.30 -7.22 -3.86
C ILE A 45 11.80 -8.60 -4.30
N SER A 46 10.88 -9.52 -4.58
CA SER A 46 11.17 -10.86 -5.07
C SER A 46 10.21 -11.26 -6.19
N ALA A 47 10.53 -12.30 -6.95
CA ALA A 47 9.70 -12.75 -8.07
C ALA A 47 8.27 -13.16 -7.64
N ASP A 48 8.09 -13.58 -6.39
CA ASP A 48 6.83 -14.07 -5.84
C ASP A 48 6.03 -13.01 -5.08
N GLY A 49 6.62 -11.84 -4.81
CA GLY A 49 6.00 -10.81 -3.98
C GLY A 49 6.98 -9.83 -3.35
N ILE A 50 6.48 -9.06 -2.40
CA ILE A 50 7.24 -8.05 -1.66
C ILE A 50 7.22 -8.40 -0.18
N THR A 51 8.37 -8.27 0.49
CA THR A 51 8.47 -8.43 1.94
C THR A 51 8.79 -7.08 2.57
N LEU A 52 7.97 -6.64 3.52
CA LEU A 52 8.22 -5.45 4.32
C LEU A 52 8.87 -5.84 5.65
N LEU A 53 9.96 -5.15 5.99
CA LEU A 53 10.73 -5.31 7.22
C LEU A 53 10.44 -4.13 8.16
N THR A 54 9.15 -3.87 8.43
CA THR A 54 8.67 -2.66 9.11
C THR A 54 8.37 -2.85 10.60
N GLY A 55 8.78 -3.96 11.20
CA GLY A 55 8.48 -4.27 12.60
C GLY A 55 9.13 -5.55 13.14
N PRO A 56 8.60 -6.12 14.24
CA PRO A 56 9.12 -7.36 14.84
C PRO A 56 8.85 -8.59 13.98
N GLU A 57 7.87 -8.51 13.07
CA GLU A 57 7.50 -9.57 12.14
C GLU A 57 7.54 -9.02 10.72
N ASP A 58 8.17 -9.77 9.82
CA ASP A 58 8.22 -9.44 8.41
C ASP A 58 6.85 -9.67 7.79
N ALA A 59 6.32 -8.68 7.07
CA ALA A 59 5.05 -8.79 6.38
C ALA A 59 5.28 -9.15 4.92
N LYS A 60 4.85 -10.35 4.51
CA LYS A 60 4.93 -10.80 3.12
C LYS A 60 3.64 -10.47 2.38
N ALA A 61 3.78 -9.76 1.27
CA ALA A 61 2.73 -9.40 0.32
C ALA A 61 2.90 -10.19 -0.99
N LEU A 62 1.84 -10.88 -1.42
CA LEU A 62 1.76 -11.56 -2.70
C LEU A 62 1.27 -10.60 -3.80
N ARG A 63 1.31 -11.05 -5.06
CA ARG A 63 0.99 -10.22 -6.24
C ARG A 63 -0.34 -9.48 -6.16
N ASN A 64 -1.38 -10.11 -5.61
CA ASN A 64 -2.71 -9.52 -5.53
C ASN A 64 -2.91 -8.65 -4.27
N ASP A 65 -1.96 -8.68 -3.34
CA ASP A 65 -2.04 -7.93 -2.09
C ASP A 65 -1.69 -6.46 -2.33
N TYR A 66 -2.00 -5.66 -1.32
CA TYR A 66 -1.81 -4.21 -1.33
C TYR A 66 -0.80 -3.79 -0.26
N ILE A 67 0.12 -2.92 -0.65
CA ILE A 67 0.95 -2.15 0.27
C ILE A 67 0.26 -0.82 0.52
N VAL A 68 -0.06 -0.56 1.79
CA VAL A 68 -0.85 0.59 2.19
C VAL A 68 -0.05 1.44 3.17
N ARG A 69 -0.01 2.75 2.93
CA ARG A 69 0.57 3.73 3.84
C ARG A 69 -0.51 4.66 4.38
N ASP A 70 -0.59 4.78 5.69
CA ASP A 70 -1.53 5.68 6.35
C ASP A 70 -0.97 7.11 6.48
N ALA A 71 -1.82 8.07 6.89
CA ALA A 71 -1.44 9.47 7.07
C ALA A 71 -0.32 9.70 8.11
N ASN A 72 -0.11 8.78 9.05
CA ASN A 72 1.00 8.82 10.01
C ASN A 72 2.29 8.19 9.46
N GLY A 73 2.24 7.67 8.23
CA GLY A 73 3.37 7.05 7.55
C GLY A 73 3.62 5.59 7.93
N LEU A 74 2.71 4.94 8.67
CA LEU A 74 2.81 3.50 8.91
C LEU A 74 2.47 2.76 7.63
N VAL A 75 3.30 1.78 7.30
CA VAL A 75 3.14 0.94 6.12
C VAL A 75 2.69 -0.45 6.55
N GLY A 76 1.64 -0.97 5.93
CA GLY A 76 1.09 -2.29 6.18
C GLY A 76 0.80 -3.05 4.88
N VAL A 77 0.59 -4.36 5.01
CA VAL A 77 0.18 -5.26 3.94
C VAL A 77 -1.24 -5.72 4.19
N TYR A 78 -2.06 -5.72 3.14
CA TYR A 78 -3.43 -6.21 3.17
C TYR A 78 -3.65 -7.16 2.00
N ASP A 79 -4.22 -8.34 2.27
CA ASP A 79 -4.70 -9.19 1.20
C ASP A 79 -5.86 -8.52 0.45
N GLU A 80 -6.07 -8.91 -0.81
CA GLU A 80 -7.11 -8.35 -1.68
C GLU A 80 -8.49 -8.29 -1.00
N ALA A 81 -8.93 -9.39 -0.38
CA ALA A 81 -10.26 -9.47 0.21
C ALA A 81 -10.40 -8.58 1.46
N THR A 82 -9.36 -8.50 2.29
CA THR A 82 -9.33 -7.57 3.43
C THR A 82 -9.30 -6.12 2.95
N PHE A 83 -8.52 -5.82 1.90
CA PHE A 83 -8.41 -4.48 1.36
C PHE A 83 -9.75 -3.99 0.79
N GLU A 84 -10.41 -4.78 -0.06
CA GLU A 84 -11.71 -4.44 -0.63
C GLU A 84 -12.83 -4.29 0.42
N ARG A 85 -12.71 -5.01 1.55
CA ARG A 85 -13.67 -4.91 2.66
C ARG A 85 -13.46 -3.64 3.49
N ASP A 86 -12.20 -3.30 3.78
CA ASP A 86 -11.85 -2.29 4.77
C ASP A 86 -11.58 -0.91 4.15
N PHE A 87 -11.33 -0.84 2.84
CA PHE A 87 -11.05 0.39 2.11
C PHE A 87 -12.07 0.60 0.97
N MET A 88 -12.56 1.83 0.87
CA MET A 88 -13.40 2.27 -0.25
C MET A 88 -12.59 3.24 -1.12
N ASP A 89 -12.66 3.09 -2.45
CA ASP A 89 -12.04 4.03 -3.38
C ASP A 89 -12.63 5.43 -3.11
N ALA A 90 -11.75 6.40 -2.83
CA ALA A 90 -12.15 7.76 -2.49
C ALA A 90 -12.63 8.57 -3.71
N ARG A 91 -12.48 8.03 -4.93
CA ARG A 91 -13.00 8.70 -6.13
C ARG A 91 -14.52 8.66 -6.12
N PRO A 92 -15.20 9.80 -6.34
CA PRO A 92 -16.65 9.80 -6.48
C PRO A 92 -17.05 8.89 -7.65
N PRO A 93 -18.12 8.10 -7.52
CA PRO A 93 -18.67 7.35 -8.64
C PRO A 93 -19.23 8.36 -9.66
N ASN A 94 -18.43 8.68 -10.67
CA ASN A 94 -18.74 9.50 -11.85
C ASN A 94 -18.98 11.02 -11.58
N GLU A 95 -18.02 11.85 -12.00
CA GLU A 95 -18.37 13.07 -12.74
C GLU A 95 -18.21 12.75 -14.23
N PRO A 96 -19.30 12.63 -15.01
CA PRO A 96 -19.18 12.55 -16.47
C PRO A 96 -18.68 13.90 -17.03
N GLU A 97 -17.71 13.83 -17.94
CA GLU A 97 -17.25 14.96 -18.78
C GLU A 97 -18.37 15.56 -19.64
#